data_AF-A0AAD4BZJ9-F1
#
_entry.id   AF-A0AAD4BZJ9-F1
#
_cell.length_a   1.000
_cell.length_b   1.000
_cell.length_c   1.000
_cell.angle_alpha   90.00
_cell.angle_beta   90.00
_cell.angle_gamma   90.00
#
_symmetry.space_group_name_H-M   'P 1'
#
loop_
_entity.id
_entity.type
_entity.pdbx_description
1 polymer ?
#
loop_
_entity_poly.entity_id
_entity_poly.type
_entity_poly.pdbx_seq_one_letter_code
_entity_poly.pdbx_strand_id
1 'polypeptide(L)'
;MIFSYFGEEFIKALAQTKAIIREGYTIVRGITLMTCGPAVHFHDSFAWLRALVDESLFDFVLAFGGSGTIGFLITPALLCFVENVYIYCLDPGTSLLCSFGKDQTTLDSTSVALIWAEYEVNGGVRVRKQVHSKVLALANPMRQPFSIDFWRCHNCQQGMQYLKFNSQGKVHSGNEWTKTKSRYTCSSYGHEMRDMKCPEWINAVGSGLNKRAEFPWPLTFTQLSELGIRDAQPVY
;
A
#
# COMPACT_ATOMS: atom_id res chain seq x y z
N MET A 1 -1.26 15.96 -18.76
CA MET A 1 0.10 16.46 -19.12
C MET A 1 1.05 16.09 -17.98
N ILE A 2 1.36 14.80 -17.83
CA ILE A 2 2.24 14.33 -16.73
C ILE A 2 3.72 14.49 -17.09
N PHE A 3 4.05 14.46 -18.39
CA PHE A 3 5.39 14.64 -18.92
C PHE A 3 6.01 16.01 -18.64
N SER A 4 5.20 17.05 -18.44
CA SER A 4 5.70 18.41 -18.15
C SER A 4 6.38 18.52 -16.78
N TYR A 5 6.16 17.54 -15.89
CA TYR A 5 6.82 17.47 -14.59
C TYR A 5 8.21 16.80 -14.67
N PHE A 6 8.55 16.21 -15.81
CA PHE A 6 9.82 15.55 -16.03
C PHE A 6 10.72 16.40 -16.93
N GLY A 7 12.00 16.52 -16.57
CA GLY A 7 12.98 17.23 -17.39
C GLY A 7 13.24 16.52 -18.72
N GLU A 8 13.80 17.25 -19.70
CA GLU A 8 14.11 16.71 -21.04
C GLU A 8 14.95 15.43 -21.00
N GLU A 9 15.88 15.33 -20.04
CA GLU A 9 16.74 14.16 -19.87
C GLU A 9 15.95 12.88 -19.55
N PHE A 10 14.89 12.98 -18.74
CA PHE A 10 14.01 11.85 -18.48
C PHE A 10 13.26 11.43 -19.75
N ILE A 11 12.77 12.39 -20.54
CA ILE A 11 12.05 12.11 -21.78
C ILE A 11 12.97 11.40 -22.78
N LYS A 12 14.24 11.84 -22.90
CA LYS A 12 15.25 11.17 -23.73
C LYS A 12 15.53 9.74 -23.25
N ALA A 13 15.77 9.55 -21.95
CA ALA A 13 16.02 8.23 -21.37
C ALA A 13 14.82 7.27 -21.55
N LEU A 14 13.60 7.77 -21.43
CA LEU A 14 12.37 7.01 -21.66
C LEU A 14 12.25 6.58 -23.13
N ALA A 15 12.55 7.47 -24.08
CA ALA A 15 12.53 7.15 -25.50
C ALA A 15 13.56 6.08 -25.85
N GLN A 16 14.78 6.18 -25.31
CA GLN A 16 15.82 5.16 -25.46
C GLN A 16 15.40 3.81 -24.90
N THR A 17 14.82 3.80 -23.69
CA THR A 17 14.32 2.57 -23.06
C THR A 17 13.23 1.91 -23.91
N LYS A 18 12.32 2.71 -24.48
CA LYS A 18 11.28 2.19 -25.39
C LYS A 18 11.87 1.61 -26.67
N ALA A 19 12.96 2.16 -27.20
CA ALA A 19 13.65 1.60 -28.36
C ALA A 19 14.25 0.23 -28.04
N ILE A 20 14.95 0.12 -26.90
CA ILE A 20 15.57 -1.14 -26.46
C ILE A 20 14.51 -2.23 -26.19
N ILE A 21 13.35 -1.87 -25.63
CA ILE A 21 12.22 -2.81 -25.47
C ILE A 21 11.72 -3.33 -26.83
N ARG A 22 11.67 -2.48 -27.87
CA ARG A 22 11.28 -2.90 -29.23
C ARG A 22 12.29 -3.84 -29.88
N GLU A 23 13.54 -3.78 -29.46
CA GLU A 23 14.60 -4.71 -29.87
C GLU A 23 14.49 -6.08 -29.15
N GLY A 24 13.52 -6.24 -28.24
CA GLY A 24 13.23 -7.52 -27.58
C GLY A 24 13.80 -7.64 -26.16
N TYR A 25 14.45 -6.61 -25.64
CA TYR A 25 14.96 -6.62 -24.26
C TYR A 25 13.84 -6.43 -23.24
N THR A 26 13.92 -7.16 -22.14
CA THR A 26 13.03 -6.97 -20.99
C THR A 26 13.65 -5.94 -20.05
N ILE A 27 13.07 -4.73 -20.03
CA ILE A 27 13.45 -3.68 -19.08
C ILE A 27 12.29 -3.47 -18.11
N VAL A 28 12.62 -3.35 -16.83
CA VAL A 28 11.71 -2.91 -15.77
C VAL A 28 12.15 -1.52 -15.31
N ARG A 29 11.22 -0.58 -15.17
CA ARG A 29 11.45 0.77 -14.66
C ARG A 29 10.67 0.95 -13.39
N GLY A 30 11.36 1.26 -12.30
CA GLY A 30 10.75 1.50 -11.01
C GLY A 30 11.05 2.89 -10.48
N ILE A 31 10.12 3.44 -9.73
CA ILE A 31 10.38 4.60 -8.85
C ILE A 31 10.00 4.25 -7.42
N THR A 32 10.86 4.64 -6.47
CA THR A 32 10.59 4.51 -5.03
C THR A 32 10.53 5.89 -4.41
N LEU A 33 9.45 6.16 -3.69
CA LEU A 33 9.21 7.42 -2.99
C LEU A 33 9.40 7.19 -1.49
N MET A 34 10.54 7.61 -0.94
CA MET A 34 10.86 7.37 0.46
C MET A 34 10.07 8.25 1.43
N THR A 35 9.63 9.44 0.99
CA THR A 35 8.89 10.39 1.82
C THR A 35 7.60 10.76 1.09
N CYS A 36 6.50 10.07 1.42
CA CYS A 36 5.21 10.39 0.79
C CYS A 36 4.35 11.25 1.71
N GLY A 37 4.65 11.35 3.01
CA GLY A 37 3.69 11.95 3.94
C GLY A 37 2.33 11.30 3.74
N PRO A 38 1.24 12.08 3.65
CA PRO A 38 -0.06 11.51 3.35
C PRO A 38 -0.31 11.26 1.86
N ALA A 39 0.65 11.44 0.93
CA ALA A 39 0.44 11.31 -0.53
C ALA A 39 -0.02 9.92 -1.00
N VAL A 40 0.16 8.88 -0.18
CA VAL A 40 -0.48 7.59 -0.42
C VAL A 40 -1.93 7.59 0.07
N HIS A 41 -2.23 8.32 1.14
CA HIS A 41 -3.58 8.50 1.70
C HIS A 41 -4.43 9.49 0.89
N PHE A 42 -3.81 10.43 0.15
CA PHE A 42 -4.52 11.35 -0.74
C PHE A 42 -4.95 10.65 -2.02
N HIS A 43 -6.26 10.50 -2.24
CA HIS A 43 -6.79 9.87 -3.48
C HIS A 43 -6.26 10.55 -4.74
N ASP A 44 -6.17 11.89 -4.75
CA ASP A 44 -5.67 12.66 -5.90
C ASP A 44 -4.16 12.44 -6.13
N SER A 45 -3.39 12.43 -5.04
CA SER A 45 -1.94 12.16 -5.14
C SER A 45 -1.70 10.72 -5.59
N PHE A 46 -2.49 9.77 -5.07
CA PHE A 46 -2.42 8.38 -5.49
C PHE A 46 -2.84 8.19 -6.95
N ALA A 47 -3.88 8.89 -7.42
CA ALA A 47 -4.28 8.88 -8.81
C ALA A 47 -3.16 9.39 -9.72
N TRP A 48 -2.42 10.42 -9.30
CA TRP A 48 -1.24 10.89 -10.02
C TRP A 48 -0.13 9.83 -10.06
N LEU A 49 0.19 9.18 -8.93
CA LEU A 49 1.16 8.07 -8.89
C LEU A 49 0.72 6.90 -9.77
N ARG A 50 -0.58 6.60 -9.79
CA ARG A 50 -1.14 5.55 -10.64
C ARG A 50 -1.02 5.91 -12.12
N ALA A 51 -1.26 7.16 -12.48
CA ALA A 51 -1.10 7.65 -13.85
C ALA A 51 0.32 7.45 -14.38
N LEU A 52 1.35 7.55 -13.52
CA LEU A 52 2.73 7.24 -13.91
C LEU A 52 2.90 5.79 -14.42
N VAL A 53 2.17 4.85 -13.81
CA VAL A 53 2.16 3.45 -14.25
C VAL A 53 1.22 3.31 -15.43
N ASP A 54 -0.02 3.79 -15.36
CA ASP A 54 -1.04 3.73 -16.44
C ASP A 54 -0.48 4.25 -17.77
N GLU A 55 0.24 5.38 -17.78
CA GLU A 55 0.86 5.96 -18.97
C GLU A 55 2.18 5.26 -19.42
N SER A 56 2.53 4.13 -18.80
CA SER A 56 3.74 3.35 -19.10
C SER A 56 5.04 4.13 -18.91
N LEU A 57 5.09 5.11 -18.00
CA LEU A 57 6.33 5.81 -17.65
C LEU A 57 7.20 4.92 -16.78
N PHE A 58 6.58 4.29 -15.79
CA PHE A 58 7.18 3.30 -14.92
C PHE A 58 6.35 2.02 -14.95
N ASP A 59 7.01 0.90 -14.66
CA ASP A 59 6.40 -0.41 -14.52
C ASP A 59 5.91 -0.64 -13.09
N PHE A 60 6.50 0.07 -12.12
CA PHE A 60 5.98 0.16 -10.76
C PHE A 60 6.35 1.47 -10.05
N VAL A 61 5.53 1.83 -9.07
CA VAL A 61 5.75 2.88 -8.07
C VAL A 61 5.65 2.24 -6.69
N LEU A 62 6.72 2.35 -5.90
CA LEU A 62 6.76 1.93 -4.50
C LEU A 62 6.76 3.17 -3.61
N ALA A 63 5.84 3.26 -2.66
CA ALA A 63 5.64 4.42 -1.82
C ALA A 63 5.44 4.01 -0.35
N PHE A 64 5.96 4.82 0.58
CA PHE A 64 5.81 4.59 2.02
C PHE A 64 4.76 5.53 2.62
N GLY A 65 3.77 4.99 3.34
CA GLY A 65 2.59 5.73 3.82
C GLY A 65 2.74 6.43 5.17
N GLY A 66 3.93 6.38 5.78
CA GLY A 66 4.21 7.02 7.07
C GLY A 66 4.55 8.52 6.97
N SER A 67 4.26 9.27 8.04
CA SER A 67 4.64 10.70 8.18
C SER A 67 6.14 10.93 8.32
N GLY A 68 6.91 9.88 8.63
CA GLY A 68 8.37 9.90 8.68
C GLY A 68 8.93 8.52 8.39
N THR A 69 9.51 8.33 7.21
CA THR A 69 10.23 7.10 6.87
C THR A 69 11.67 7.22 7.33
N ILE A 70 12.08 6.36 8.25
CA ILE A 70 13.46 6.31 8.73
C ILE A 70 14.27 5.44 7.77
N GLY A 71 15.15 6.05 6.98
CA GLY A 71 15.89 5.38 5.91
C GLY A 71 16.53 4.05 6.33
N PHE A 72 17.29 4.03 7.43
CA PHE A 72 17.98 2.80 7.86
C PHE A 72 17.04 1.64 8.23
N LEU A 73 15.77 1.92 8.62
CA LEU A 73 14.79 0.89 8.93
C LEU A 73 14.16 0.26 7.67
N ILE A 74 14.14 0.99 6.56
CA ILE A 74 13.54 0.51 5.29
C ILE A 74 14.58 -0.03 4.31
N THR A 75 15.85 0.39 4.42
CA THR A 75 16.89 0.04 3.47
C THR A 75 17.05 -1.47 3.28
N PRO A 76 17.07 -2.33 4.32
CA PRO A 76 17.22 -3.77 4.13
C PRO A 76 16.09 -4.38 3.29
N ALA A 77 14.84 -4.06 3.63
CA ALA A 77 13.68 -4.53 2.88
C ALA A 77 13.64 -3.95 1.45
N LEU A 78 14.00 -2.69 1.27
CA LEU A 78 14.06 -2.05 -0.05
C LEU A 78 15.14 -2.67 -0.95
N LEU A 79 16.32 -2.95 -0.41
CA LEU A 79 17.38 -3.63 -1.16
C LEU A 79 16.95 -5.03 -1.61
N CYS A 80 16.33 -5.80 -0.70
CA CYS A 80 15.76 -7.10 -1.03
C CYS A 80 14.67 -6.97 -2.11
N PHE A 81 13.86 -5.91 -2.09
CA PHE A 81 12.83 -5.67 -3.10
C PHE A 81 13.44 -5.38 -4.48
N VAL A 82 14.45 -4.51 -4.52
CA VAL A 82 15.20 -4.18 -5.76
C VAL A 82 15.89 -5.45 -6.30
N GLU A 83 16.51 -6.24 -5.44
CA GLU A 83 17.13 -7.51 -5.84
C GLU A 83 16.09 -8.48 -6.43
N ASN A 84 14.94 -8.64 -5.77
CA ASN A 84 13.83 -9.47 -6.25
C ASN A 84 13.33 -9.05 -7.63
N VAL A 85 13.17 -7.75 -7.88
CA VAL A 85 12.66 -7.25 -9.15
C VAL A 85 13.71 -7.34 -10.26
N TYR A 86 14.94 -6.89 -10.01
CA TYR A 86 15.94 -6.69 -11.07
C TYR A 86 16.90 -7.86 -11.25
N ILE A 87 17.17 -8.65 -10.21
CA ILE A 87 18.11 -9.78 -10.26
C ILE A 87 17.34 -11.10 -10.41
N TYR A 88 16.32 -11.31 -9.57
CA TYR A 88 15.52 -12.53 -9.62
C TYR A 88 14.32 -12.45 -10.58
N CYS A 89 14.12 -11.30 -11.23
CA CYS A 89 13.05 -11.08 -12.21
C CYS A 89 11.65 -11.43 -11.69
N LEU A 90 11.42 -11.28 -10.39
CA LEU A 90 10.11 -11.50 -9.79
C LEU A 90 9.17 -10.35 -10.15
N ASP A 91 7.88 -10.66 -10.24
CA ASP A 91 6.89 -9.59 -10.41
C ASP A 91 6.92 -8.65 -9.19
N PRO A 92 6.65 -7.33 -9.36
CA PRO A 92 6.72 -6.38 -8.26
C PRO A 92 5.79 -6.74 -7.08
N GLY A 93 4.62 -7.34 -7.36
CA GLY A 93 3.67 -7.76 -6.32
C GLY A 93 4.22 -8.87 -5.43
N THR A 94 4.80 -9.91 -6.02
CA THR A 94 5.50 -10.98 -5.29
C THR A 94 6.75 -10.46 -4.59
N SER A 95 7.50 -9.56 -5.24
CA SER A 95 8.69 -8.93 -4.65
C SER A 95 8.36 -8.16 -3.38
N LEU A 96 7.25 -7.43 -3.35
CA LEU A 96 6.76 -6.73 -2.16
C LEU A 96 6.56 -7.70 -0.98
N LEU A 97 5.92 -8.85 -1.23
CA LEU A 97 5.66 -9.87 -0.22
C LEU A 97 6.94 -10.58 0.24
N CYS A 98 7.85 -10.89 -0.68
CA CYS A 98 9.11 -11.55 -0.36
C CYS A 98 10.05 -10.67 0.48
N SER A 99 10.00 -9.35 0.27
CA SER A 99 10.87 -8.38 0.92
C SER A 99 10.24 -7.80 2.19
N PHE A 100 9.16 -7.03 2.05
CA PHE A 100 8.50 -6.37 3.17
C PHE A 100 7.60 -7.31 3.96
N GLY A 101 7.07 -8.35 3.32
CA GLY A 101 6.27 -9.34 4.03
C GLY A 101 7.08 -10.03 5.12
N LYS A 102 8.39 -10.20 5.00
CA LYS A 102 9.22 -10.83 6.05
C LYS A 102 9.77 -9.85 7.08
N ASP A 103 9.73 -8.54 6.80
CA ASP A 103 10.31 -7.50 7.66
C ASP A 103 9.24 -6.83 8.53
N GLN A 104 9.02 -7.40 9.72
CA GLN A 104 8.09 -6.82 10.69
C GLN A 104 8.55 -5.45 11.20
N THR A 105 9.86 -5.20 11.27
CA THR A 105 10.41 -3.95 11.80
C THR A 105 10.09 -2.79 10.88
N THR A 106 10.26 -2.97 9.56
CA THR A 106 9.84 -1.97 8.58
C THR A 106 8.33 -1.70 8.70
N LEU A 107 7.51 -2.75 8.70
CA LEU A 107 6.05 -2.59 8.70
C LEU A 107 5.47 -2.03 10.02
N ASP A 108 6.17 -2.18 11.15
CA ASP A 108 5.79 -1.51 12.42
C ASP A 108 6.04 0.00 12.37
N SER A 109 6.97 0.45 11.52
CA SER A 109 7.31 1.86 11.35
C SER A 109 6.52 2.56 10.25
N THR A 110 6.16 1.86 9.17
CA THR A 110 5.51 2.45 7.99
C THR A 110 4.79 1.39 7.16
N SER A 111 3.64 1.74 6.56
CA SER A 111 3.03 0.91 5.52
C SER A 111 3.69 1.15 4.17
N VAL A 112 3.54 0.18 3.28
CA VAL A 112 4.11 0.24 1.92
C VAL A 112 2.98 0.10 0.91
N ALA A 113 2.83 1.08 0.03
CA ALA A 113 1.96 1.01 -1.13
C ALA A 113 2.76 0.68 -2.38
N LEU A 114 2.21 -0.21 -3.20
CA LEU A 114 2.77 -0.56 -4.49
C LEU A 114 1.70 -0.37 -5.55
N ILE A 115 2.07 0.32 -6.63
CA ILE A 115 1.32 0.36 -7.89
C ILE A 115 2.20 -0.31 -8.94
N TRP A 116 1.68 -1.25 -9.71
CA TRP A 116 2.49 -1.93 -10.72
C TRP A 116 1.67 -2.43 -11.90
N ALA A 117 2.33 -2.52 -13.05
CA ALA A 117 1.77 -3.13 -14.24
C ALA A 117 2.02 -4.66 -14.22
N GLU A 118 0.95 -5.43 -14.40
CA GLU A 118 1.03 -6.85 -14.72
C GLU A 118 1.31 -7.02 -16.21
N TYR A 119 2.20 -7.96 -16.51
CA TYR A 119 2.54 -8.32 -17.86
C TYR A 119 2.42 -9.83 -18.04
N GLU A 120 2.00 -10.24 -19.22
CA GLU A 120 2.00 -11.63 -19.68
C GLU A 120 2.99 -11.80 -20.83
N VAL A 121 3.50 -13.01 -21.02
CA VAL A 121 4.41 -13.32 -22.13
C VAL A 121 3.64 -14.03 -23.21
N ASN A 122 3.35 -13.34 -24.31
CA ASN A 122 2.67 -13.88 -25.48
C ASN A 122 3.66 -14.01 -26.63
N GLY A 123 4.02 -15.25 -26.99
CA GLY A 123 4.97 -15.51 -28.08
C GLY A 123 6.36 -14.91 -27.84
N GLY A 124 6.83 -14.89 -26.60
CA GLY A 124 8.12 -14.29 -26.21
C GLY A 124 8.09 -12.77 -26.04
N VAL A 125 6.95 -12.11 -26.33
CA VAL A 125 6.77 -10.67 -26.16
C VAL A 125 6.03 -10.40 -24.87
N ARG A 126 6.57 -9.49 -24.05
CA ARG A 126 5.95 -9.02 -22.81
C ARG A 126 4.81 -8.05 -23.15
N VAL A 127 3.57 -8.46 -22.96
CA VAL A 127 2.35 -7.68 -23.21
C VAL A 127 1.77 -7.20 -21.89
N ARG A 128 1.43 -5.92 -21.82
CA ARG A 128 0.84 -5.32 -20.62
C ARG A 128 -0.62 -5.71 -20.51
N LYS A 129 -1.04 -6.20 -19.34
CA LYS A 129 -2.41 -6.68 -19.10
C LYS A 129 -3.23 -5.67 -18.30
N GLN A 130 -2.77 -5.30 -17.11
CA GLN A 130 -3.50 -4.38 -16.22
C GLN A 130 -2.58 -3.69 -15.22
N VAL A 131 -3.12 -2.71 -14.49
CA VAL A 131 -2.44 -2.05 -13.37
C VAL A 131 -3.10 -2.42 -12.07
N HIS A 132 -2.27 -2.88 -11.14
CA HIS A 132 -2.65 -3.21 -9.79
C HIS A 132 -2.16 -2.15 -8.82
N SER A 133 -2.83 -2.12 -7.68
CA SER A 133 -2.39 -1.35 -6.54
C SER A 133 -2.77 -2.07 -5.24
N LYS A 134 -1.86 -2.06 -4.27
CA LYS A 134 -2.12 -2.60 -2.93
C LYS A 134 -1.31 -1.86 -1.88
N VAL A 135 -1.77 -1.94 -0.64
CA VAL A 135 -1.01 -1.55 0.55
C VAL A 135 -0.69 -2.80 1.35
N LEU A 136 0.54 -2.89 1.84
CA LEU A 136 1.01 -3.85 2.83
C LEU A 136 1.31 -3.11 4.13
N ALA A 137 0.71 -3.57 5.23
CA ALA A 137 0.86 -2.94 6.53
C ALA A 137 0.91 -3.97 7.65
N LEU A 138 1.36 -3.52 8.83
CA LEU A 138 1.25 -4.32 10.04
C LEU A 138 -0.17 -4.20 10.61
N ALA A 139 -0.79 -5.34 10.88
CA ALA A 139 -1.95 -5.45 11.74
C ALA A 139 -1.48 -5.28 13.20
N ASN A 140 -1.19 -4.05 13.61
CA ASN A 140 -0.85 -3.74 15.00
C ASN A 140 -2.12 -3.38 15.79
N PRO A 141 -2.70 -4.33 16.55
CA PRO A 141 -3.96 -4.11 17.25
C PRO A 141 -3.87 -3.17 18.44
N MET A 142 -2.65 -2.81 18.88
CA MET A 142 -2.41 -2.05 20.10
C MET A 142 -2.19 -0.56 19.85
N ARG A 143 -1.86 -0.16 18.60
CA ARG A 143 -1.48 1.21 18.26
C ARG A 143 -2.31 1.74 17.10
N GLN A 144 -2.02 1.27 15.90
CA GLN A 144 -2.61 1.74 14.66
C GLN A 144 -2.77 0.53 13.73
N PRO A 145 -3.99 0.03 13.55
CA PRO A 145 -4.21 -1.13 12.71
C PRO A 145 -4.07 -0.74 11.25
N PHE A 146 -3.22 -1.49 10.54
CA PHE A 146 -3.01 -1.39 9.09
C PHE A 146 -2.44 -0.04 8.64
N SER A 147 -1.89 0.75 9.58
CA SER A 147 -1.40 2.10 9.33
C SER A 147 -2.45 3.03 8.71
N ILE A 148 -3.74 2.76 8.95
CA ILE A 148 -4.86 3.63 8.56
C ILE A 148 -5.10 4.61 9.72
N ASP A 149 -4.84 5.90 9.52
CA ASP A 149 -4.99 6.96 10.54
C ASP A 149 -6.31 7.74 10.44
N PHE A 150 -7.06 7.61 9.35
CA PHE A 150 -8.24 8.43 9.06
C PHE A 150 -9.58 7.79 9.48
N TRP A 151 -9.58 6.84 10.41
CA TRP A 151 -10.83 6.26 10.97
C TRP A 151 -11.72 7.34 11.59
N ARG A 152 -13.03 7.33 11.27
CA ARG A 152 -14.00 8.34 11.74
C ARG A 152 -15.14 7.72 12.54
N CYS A 153 -15.46 8.32 13.69
CA CYS A 153 -16.62 7.90 14.48
C CYS A 153 -17.89 7.93 13.63
N HIS A 154 -18.61 6.81 13.56
CA HIS A 154 -19.81 6.71 12.72
C HIS A 154 -20.89 7.73 13.09
N ASN A 155 -20.98 8.16 14.35
CA ASN A 155 -22.00 9.10 14.78
C ASN A 155 -21.63 10.56 14.53
N CYS A 156 -20.40 10.99 14.85
CA CYS A 156 -20.01 12.40 14.83
C CYS A 156 -18.92 12.76 13.80
N GLN A 157 -18.43 11.79 13.04
CA GLN A 157 -17.39 11.95 11.99
C GLN A 157 -16.03 12.47 12.48
N GLN A 158 -15.81 12.64 13.78
CA GLN A 158 -14.50 13.00 14.33
C GLN A 158 -13.54 11.82 14.30
N GLY A 159 -12.24 12.11 14.24
CA GLY A 159 -11.19 11.09 14.22
C GLY A 159 -11.33 10.13 15.41
N MET A 160 -11.22 8.83 15.16
CA MET A 160 -11.17 7.85 16.24
C MET A 160 -9.80 7.90 16.91
N GLN A 161 -9.76 7.85 18.24
CA GLN A 161 -8.52 7.64 18.97
C GLN A 161 -8.48 6.21 19.51
N TYR A 162 -7.27 5.65 19.60
CA TYR A 162 -7.02 4.36 20.25
C TYR A 162 -7.89 3.20 19.71
N LEU A 163 -7.93 3.02 18.38
CA LEU A 163 -8.53 1.83 17.79
C LEU A 163 -7.74 0.61 18.26
N LYS A 164 -8.36 -0.20 19.14
CA LYS A 164 -7.75 -1.40 19.72
C LYS A 164 -8.46 -2.62 19.18
N PHE A 165 -7.71 -3.61 18.69
CA PHE A 165 -8.30 -4.94 18.56
C PHE A 165 -8.14 -5.63 19.89
N ASN A 166 -9.24 -6.16 20.40
CA ASN A 166 -9.42 -6.67 21.76
C ASN A 166 -9.81 -5.61 22.80
N SER A 167 -10.96 -5.81 23.45
CA SER A 167 -11.10 -5.36 24.84
C SER A 167 -11.57 -6.43 25.82
N GLN A 168 -12.04 -7.62 25.40
CA GLN A 168 -12.52 -8.71 26.28
C GLN A 168 -12.49 -10.14 25.66
N GLY A 169 -11.67 -10.44 24.62
CA GLY A 169 -11.76 -11.71 23.85
C GLY A 169 -10.45 -12.46 23.59
N LYS A 170 -10.55 -13.69 23.04
CA LYS A 170 -9.39 -14.49 22.59
C LYS A 170 -8.62 -13.74 21.51
N VAL A 171 -7.32 -13.58 21.71
CA VAL A 171 -6.41 -13.05 20.68
C VAL A 171 -6.18 -14.15 19.66
N HIS A 172 -6.60 -13.91 18.42
CA HIS A 172 -6.26 -14.79 17.30
C HIS A 172 -4.91 -14.37 16.71
N SER A 173 -4.11 -15.37 16.34
CA SER A 173 -2.80 -15.18 15.71
C SER A 173 -2.78 -15.77 14.31
N GLY A 174 -1.80 -15.33 13.50
CA GLY A 174 -1.76 -15.64 12.07
C GLY A 174 -3.03 -15.28 11.34
N ASN A 175 -3.40 -16.05 10.33
CA ASN A 175 -4.52 -15.69 9.45
C ASN A 175 -5.88 -15.57 10.16
N GLU A 176 -5.98 -16.06 11.40
CA GLU A 176 -7.18 -15.90 12.20
C GLU A 176 -7.31 -14.53 12.85
N TRP A 177 -6.27 -13.68 12.83
CA TRP A 177 -6.34 -12.36 13.47
C TRP A 177 -7.49 -11.51 12.90
N THR A 178 -7.89 -11.72 11.65
CA THR A 178 -9.04 -11.08 10.99
C THR A 178 -10.38 -11.39 11.67
N LYS A 179 -10.47 -12.51 12.41
CA LYS A 179 -11.63 -12.85 13.26
C LYS A 179 -11.66 -12.05 14.57
N THR A 180 -10.58 -11.37 14.92
CA THR A 180 -10.50 -10.56 16.14
C THR A 180 -11.39 -9.33 15.99
N LYS A 181 -12.31 -9.16 16.93
CA LYS A 181 -13.17 -7.98 16.96
C LYS A 181 -12.44 -6.75 17.52
N SER A 182 -12.75 -5.59 16.99
CA SER A 182 -12.17 -4.31 17.38
C SER A 182 -13.13 -3.46 18.23
N ARG A 183 -12.54 -2.50 18.96
CA ARG A 183 -13.21 -1.46 19.72
C ARG A 183 -12.52 -0.12 19.46
N TYR A 184 -13.30 0.94 19.38
CA TYR A 184 -12.78 2.31 19.42
C TYR A 184 -13.50 3.16 20.45
N THR A 185 -12.84 4.25 20.83
CA THR A 185 -13.44 5.34 21.60
C THR A 185 -13.38 6.62 20.76
N CYS A 186 -14.52 7.30 20.62
CA CYS A 186 -14.59 8.56 19.90
C CYS A 186 -13.81 9.65 20.66
N SER A 187 -12.94 10.38 19.96
CA SER A 187 -12.13 11.46 20.55
C SER A 187 -12.94 12.65 21.05
N SER A 188 -14.13 12.90 20.48
CA SER A 188 -14.90 14.12 20.75
C SER A 188 -15.81 14.00 21.98
N TYR A 189 -16.49 12.87 22.17
CA TYR A 189 -17.50 12.72 23.22
C TYR A 189 -17.46 11.35 23.90
N GLY A 190 -16.37 10.58 23.71
CA GLY A 190 -16.09 9.36 24.46
C GLY A 190 -16.95 8.14 24.11
N HIS A 191 -17.81 8.21 23.10
CA HIS A 191 -18.62 7.06 22.68
C HIS A 191 -17.75 5.87 22.30
N GLU A 192 -18.07 4.72 22.85
CA GLU A 192 -17.39 3.47 22.59
C GLU A 192 -18.20 2.58 21.67
N MET A 193 -17.59 2.13 20.58
CA MET A 193 -18.14 1.06 19.75
C MET A 193 -17.33 -0.20 20.00
N ARG A 194 -18.01 -1.32 20.24
CA ARG A 194 -17.41 -2.62 20.53
C ARG A 194 -17.79 -3.63 19.45
N ASP A 195 -17.08 -4.74 19.45
CA ASP A 195 -17.38 -5.91 18.61
C ASP A 195 -17.36 -5.64 17.09
N MET A 196 -16.62 -4.62 16.65
CA MET A 196 -16.48 -4.32 15.23
C MET A 196 -15.74 -5.44 14.52
N LYS A 197 -16.25 -5.86 13.37
CA LYS A 197 -15.58 -6.85 12.52
C LYS A 197 -14.41 -6.19 11.80
N CYS A 198 -13.36 -6.96 11.54
CA CYS A 198 -12.36 -6.56 10.55
C CYS A 198 -13.07 -6.42 9.20
N PRO A 199 -12.85 -5.31 8.46
CA PRO A 199 -13.40 -5.18 7.11
C PRO A 199 -12.97 -6.34 6.22
N GLU A 200 -13.89 -6.85 5.41
CA GLU A 200 -13.68 -8.08 4.62
C GLU A 200 -12.66 -7.89 3.48
N TRP A 201 -12.42 -6.65 3.09
CA TRP A 201 -11.44 -6.27 2.07
C TRP A 201 -10.00 -6.17 2.60
N ILE A 202 -9.78 -6.41 3.91
CA ILE A 202 -8.46 -6.50 4.53
C ILE A 202 -8.09 -7.98 4.67
N ASN A 203 -7.04 -8.39 3.96
CA ASN A 203 -6.61 -9.77 3.91
C ASN A 203 -5.39 -10.00 4.81
N ALA A 204 -5.38 -11.11 5.54
CA ALA A 204 -4.18 -11.55 6.26
C ALA A 204 -3.14 -12.09 5.28
N VAL A 205 -1.88 -11.68 5.46
CA VAL A 205 -0.79 -12.08 4.57
C VAL A 205 0.15 -13.08 5.24
N GLY A 206 0.32 -14.23 4.59
CA GLY A 206 1.26 -15.32 4.90
C GLY A 206 0.92 -16.11 6.16
N SER A 207 1.59 -17.25 6.38
CA SER A 207 1.35 -18.15 7.52
C SER A 207 2.16 -17.75 8.76
N GLY A 208 1.68 -18.10 9.96
CA GLY A 208 2.41 -17.94 11.24
C GLY A 208 1.99 -16.73 12.07
N LEU A 209 2.77 -16.32 13.07
CA LEU A 209 2.39 -15.26 14.05
C LEU A 209 2.40 -13.83 13.47
N ASN A 210 2.75 -13.67 12.21
CA ASN A 210 2.99 -12.36 11.60
C ASN A 210 1.65 -11.67 11.33
N LYS A 211 1.36 -10.64 12.13
CA LYS A 211 0.16 -9.82 12.00
C LYS A 211 0.31 -8.87 10.81
N ARG A 212 0.22 -9.37 9.60
CA ARG A 212 0.34 -8.58 8.35
C ARG A 212 -1.01 -8.50 7.66
N ALA A 213 -1.27 -7.34 7.07
CA ALA A 213 -2.47 -7.07 6.32
C ALA A 213 -2.11 -6.54 4.93
N GLU A 214 -2.82 -7.02 3.92
CA GLU A 214 -2.89 -6.34 2.62
C GLU A 214 -4.32 -5.89 2.31
N PHE A 215 -4.45 -4.78 1.61
CA PHE A 215 -5.74 -4.24 1.20
C PHE A 215 -5.60 -3.42 -0.09
N PRO A 216 -6.68 -3.25 -0.87
CA PRO A 216 -6.65 -2.43 -2.07
C PRO A 216 -6.47 -0.95 -1.73
N TRP A 217 -5.90 -0.21 -2.67
CA TRP A 217 -5.88 1.24 -2.60
C TRP A 217 -5.94 1.85 -4.02
N PRO A 218 -6.69 2.93 -4.29
CA PRO A 218 -7.53 3.67 -3.35
C PRO A 218 -8.73 2.84 -2.87
N LEU A 219 -9.26 3.19 -1.71
CA LEU A 219 -10.49 2.57 -1.21
C LEU A 219 -11.71 3.11 -1.96
N THR A 220 -12.67 2.22 -2.23
CA THR A 220 -13.99 2.56 -2.76
C THR A 220 -14.83 3.29 -1.72
N PHE A 221 -15.89 3.98 -2.16
CA PHE A 221 -16.81 4.66 -1.26
C PHE A 221 -17.41 3.72 -0.19
N THR A 222 -17.79 2.50 -0.58
CA THR A 222 -18.29 1.49 0.37
C THR A 222 -17.25 1.15 1.44
N GLN A 223 -16.00 0.94 1.04
CA GLN A 223 -14.89 0.64 1.97
C GLN A 223 -14.59 1.83 2.89
N LEU A 224 -14.63 3.06 2.36
CA LEU A 224 -14.47 4.29 3.15
C LEU A 224 -15.61 4.46 4.17
N SER A 225 -16.84 4.13 3.79
CA SER A 225 -18.00 4.16 4.69
C SER A 225 -17.86 3.17 5.85
N GLU A 226 -17.24 2.01 5.64
CA GLU A 226 -16.91 1.06 6.72
C GLU A 226 -15.88 1.63 7.70
N LEU A 227 -15.00 2.53 7.24
CA LEU A 227 -14.08 3.31 8.09
C LEU A 227 -14.76 4.54 8.74
N GLY A 228 -16.05 4.73 8.44
CA GLY A 228 -16.89 5.77 8.99
C GLY A 228 -16.88 7.08 8.23
N ILE A 229 -16.31 7.12 7.02
CA ILE A 229 -16.30 8.30 6.16
C ILE A 229 -17.59 8.33 5.34
N ARG A 230 -18.47 9.31 5.60
CA ARG A 230 -19.81 9.37 4.98
C ARG A 230 -19.91 10.25 3.75
N ASP A 231 -19.06 11.27 3.67
CA ASP A 231 -19.08 12.25 2.59
C ASP A 231 -17.93 11.97 1.63
N ALA A 232 -18.15 12.26 0.33
CA ALA A 232 -17.09 12.42 -0.67
C ALA A 232 -16.27 13.69 -0.39
N GLN A 233 -15.92 13.94 0.88
CA GLN A 233 -14.80 14.82 1.17
C GLN A 233 -13.58 14.18 0.52
N PRO A 234 -12.65 15.00 -0.06
CA PRO A 234 -11.35 14.47 -0.42
C PRO A 234 -10.83 13.73 0.80
N VAL A 235 -10.72 12.41 0.70
CA VAL A 235 -10.12 11.59 1.73
C VAL A 235 -8.67 11.97 1.65
N TYR A 236 -8.31 12.97 2.48
CA TYR A 236 -7.11 13.80 2.37
C TYR A 236 -6.16 13.15 1.42
#